data_AF-A0A396R0C4-F1
#
_entry.id   AF-A0A396R0C4-F1
#
_cell.length_a   1.000
_cell.length_b   1.000
_cell.length_c   1.000
_cell.angle_alpha   90.00
_cell.angle_beta   90.00
_cell.angle_gamma   90.00
#
_symmetry.space_group_name_H-M   'P 1'
#
loop_
_entity.id
_entity.type
_entity.pdbx_description
1 polymer ?
#
loop_
_entity_poly.entity_id
_entity_poly.type
_entity_poly.pdbx_seq_one_letter_code
_entity_poly.pdbx_strand_id
1 'polypeptide(L)'
;MFIGKVCYGQTVRKVVMMTLVGPSVFTAAWMAIFSGTSMGFERAGYGIAGAYQQGYEYTTYAVFEHLPLTLLLIIVFLFVACVSVVTASDSATDALAGLVLKEESAEVPGIDEKTKAGTEAGKKKTWIKIMFGAIIGAASVIIVVYSDVSGIKMISNIGGFPALLVEILAIAGVLKIMKNPQKYDEFKEDYDENGQYKPTRRE
;
A
#
# COMPACT_ATOMS: atom_id res chain seq x y z
N MET A 1 -6.38 4.07 6.03
CA MET A 1 -6.08 3.84 7.47
C MET A 1 -4.64 4.20 7.81
N PHE A 2 -3.62 3.52 7.25
CA PHE A 2 -2.20 3.75 7.59
C PHE A 2 -1.71 5.21 7.42
N ILE A 3 -1.89 5.80 6.23
CA ILE A 3 -1.48 7.19 5.96
C ILE A 3 -2.18 8.17 6.92
N GLY A 4 -3.46 7.95 7.22
CA GLY A 4 -4.20 8.78 8.18
C GLY A 4 -3.59 8.77 9.58
N LYS A 5 -3.06 7.63 10.04
CA LYS A 5 -2.40 7.50 11.34
C LYS A 5 -1.03 8.20 11.37
N VAL A 6 -0.23 8.02 10.32
CA VAL A 6 1.12 8.61 10.23
C VAL A 6 1.07 10.12 10.00
N CYS A 7 0.01 10.63 9.36
CA CYS A 7 -0.16 12.04 9.05
C CYS A 7 -0.87 12.84 10.16
N TYR A 8 -1.16 12.23 11.32
CA TYR A 8 -1.81 12.93 12.43
C TYR A 8 -0.98 14.13 12.91
N GLY A 9 -1.64 15.27 13.15
CA GLY A 9 -1.00 16.53 13.54
C GLY A 9 -0.27 17.27 12.41
N GLN A 10 -0.30 16.79 11.16
CA GLN A 10 0.30 17.48 10.02
C GLN A 10 -0.72 18.32 9.24
N THR A 11 -0.28 19.47 8.73
CA THR A 11 -1.10 20.29 7.81
C THR A 11 -1.38 19.53 6.52
N VAL A 12 -2.59 19.69 5.95
CA VAL A 12 -2.98 19.05 4.67
C VAL A 12 -1.95 19.28 3.56
N ARG A 13 -1.39 20.49 3.45
CA ARG A 13 -0.36 20.81 2.44
C ARG A 13 0.89 19.93 2.58
N LYS A 14 1.38 19.72 3.80
CA LYS A 14 2.55 18.85 4.06
C LYS A 14 2.23 17.40 3.74
N VAL A 15 1.05 16.93 4.13
CA VAL A 15 0.60 15.56 3.85
C VAL A 15 0.58 15.32 2.34
N VAL A 16 -0.07 16.19 1.57
CA VAL A 16 -0.14 16.07 0.11
C VAL A 16 1.25 16.12 -0.52
N MET A 17 2.13 17.04 -0.09
CA MET A 17 3.50 17.09 -0.62
C MET A 17 4.28 15.79 -0.33
N MET A 18 4.17 15.24 0.88
CA MET A 18 4.90 14.05 1.27
C MET A 18 4.36 12.78 0.58
N THR A 19 3.03 12.65 0.42
CA THR A 19 2.40 11.45 -0.14
C THR A 19 2.33 11.47 -1.67
N LEU A 20 2.29 12.65 -2.30
CA LEU A 20 2.26 12.79 -3.74
C LEU A 20 3.68 12.96 -4.30
N VAL A 21 4.38 14.04 -3.91
CA VAL A 21 5.65 14.41 -4.56
C VAL A 21 6.75 13.38 -4.27
N GLY A 22 6.87 12.91 -3.02
CA GLY A 22 7.90 11.94 -2.62
C GLY A 22 7.84 10.65 -3.44
N PRO A 23 6.71 9.90 -3.40
CA PRO A 23 6.54 8.68 -4.18
C PRO A 23 6.60 8.91 -5.70
N SER A 24 6.09 10.05 -6.20
CA SER A 24 6.17 10.37 -7.63
C SER A 24 7.61 10.54 -8.12
N VAL A 25 8.44 11.30 -7.41
CA VAL A 25 9.85 11.49 -7.80
C VAL A 25 10.62 10.18 -7.75
N PHE A 26 10.40 9.39 -6.69
CA PHE A 26 11.00 8.06 -6.57
C PHE A 26 10.59 7.14 -7.74
N THR A 27 9.29 7.11 -8.07
CA THR A 27 8.77 6.29 -9.17
C THR A 27 9.31 6.77 -10.53
N ALA A 28 9.43 8.08 -10.74
CA ALA A 28 10.00 8.64 -11.95
C ALA A 28 11.48 8.25 -12.11
N ALA A 29 12.27 8.34 -11.04
CA ALA A 29 13.68 7.92 -11.04
C ALA A 29 13.80 6.40 -11.32
N TRP A 30 12.97 5.59 -10.65
CA TRP A 30 12.91 4.14 -10.87
C TRP A 30 12.58 3.78 -12.33
N MET A 31 11.52 4.39 -12.88
CA MET A 31 11.12 4.16 -14.26
C MET A 31 12.20 4.62 -15.24
N ALA A 32 12.85 5.75 -15.00
CA ALA A 32 13.95 6.22 -15.85
C ALA A 32 15.12 5.22 -15.90
N ILE A 33 15.50 4.65 -14.76
CA ILE A 33 16.58 3.67 -14.66
C ILE A 33 16.19 2.36 -15.35
N PHE A 34 15.08 1.73 -14.93
CA PHE A 34 14.68 0.42 -15.45
C PHE A 34 14.24 0.49 -16.91
N SER A 35 13.33 1.40 -17.25
CA SER A 35 12.85 1.55 -18.62
C SER A 35 13.96 2.03 -19.56
N GLY A 36 14.80 2.97 -19.10
CA GLY A 36 15.95 3.45 -19.86
C GLY A 36 16.95 2.33 -20.16
N THR A 37 17.23 1.47 -19.18
CA THR A 37 18.12 0.30 -19.35
C THR A 37 17.52 -0.71 -20.33
N SER A 38 16.24 -1.09 -20.15
CA SER A 38 15.56 -2.02 -21.05
C SER A 38 15.53 -1.51 -22.49
N MET A 39 15.22 -0.22 -22.70
CA MET A 39 15.23 0.38 -24.04
C MET A 39 16.63 0.46 -24.63
N GLY A 40 17.65 0.77 -23.81
CA GLY A 40 19.04 0.76 -24.24
C GLY A 40 19.49 -0.62 -24.71
N PHE A 41 19.12 -1.66 -23.97
CA PHE A 41 19.44 -3.04 -24.32
C PHE A 41 18.69 -3.56 -25.54
N GLU A 42 17.41 -3.19 -25.70
CA GLU A 42 16.67 -3.51 -26.92
C GLU A 42 17.31 -2.88 -28.15
N ARG A 43 17.71 -1.60 -28.06
CA ARG A 43 18.41 -0.90 -29.17
C ARG A 43 19.78 -1.52 -29.49
N ALA A 44 20.45 -2.11 -28.50
CA ALA A 44 21.70 -2.82 -28.68
C ALA A 44 21.52 -4.25 -29.25
N GLY A 45 20.29 -4.70 -29.46
CA GLY A 45 19.98 -6.00 -30.06
C GLY A 45 19.93 -7.17 -29.07
N TYR A 46 19.81 -6.89 -27.76
CA TYR A 46 19.75 -7.94 -26.73
C TYR A 46 18.38 -8.64 -26.63
N GLY A 47 17.38 -8.27 -27.44
CA GLY A 47 16.14 -9.02 -27.57
C GLY A 47 15.20 -8.96 -26.36
N ILE A 48 15.18 -7.84 -25.64
CA ILE A 48 14.29 -7.59 -24.49
C ILE A 48 12.81 -7.68 -24.90
N ALA A 49 12.47 -7.23 -26.12
CA ALA A 49 11.12 -7.35 -26.66
C ALA A 49 10.68 -8.82 -26.83
N GLY A 50 11.61 -9.73 -27.11
CA GLY A 50 11.34 -11.16 -27.18
C GLY A 50 10.98 -11.74 -25.82
N ALA A 51 11.70 -11.35 -24.77
CA ALA A 51 11.38 -11.76 -23.39
C ALA A 51 10.00 -11.23 -22.95
N TYR A 52 9.63 -10.01 -23.35
CA TYR A 52 8.30 -9.44 -23.07
C TYR A 52 7.15 -10.25 -23.69
N GLN A 53 7.35 -10.83 -24.87
CA GLN A 53 6.34 -11.67 -25.52
C GLN A 53 6.13 -13.01 -24.80
N GLN A 54 7.15 -13.52 -24.10
CA GLN A 54 7.03 -14.74 -23.30
C GLN A 54 6.31 -14.49 -21.96
N GLY A 55 6.40 -13.27 -21.44
CA GLY A 55 5.68 -12.81 -20.26
C GLY A 55 6.35 -11.56 -19.69
N TYR A 56 5.54 -10.73 -19.03
CA TYR A 56 6.02 -9.46 -18.47
C TYR A 56 7.02 -9.71 -17.33
N GLU A 57 6.90 -10.84 -16.63
CA GLU A 57 7.77 -11.30 -15.57
C GLU A 57 9.18 -11.64 -16.08
N TYR A 58 9.31 -12.16 -17.30
CA TYR A 58 10.60 -12.55 -17.91
C TYR A 58 11.42 -11.33 -18.33
N THR A 59 10.78 -10.20 -18.60
CA THR A 59 11.44 -8.98 -19.09
C THR A 59 12.49 -8.47 -18.11
N THR A 60 12.21 -8.53 -16.81
CA THR A 60 13.15 -8.06 -15.77
C THR A 60 14.39 -8.95 -15.69
N TYR A 61 14.21 -10.26 -15.83
CA TYR A 61 15.32 -11.22 -15.81
C TYR A 61 16.21 -11.09 -17.05
N ALA A 62 15.62 -10.90 -18.24
CA ALA A 62 16.37 -10.64 -19.47
C ALA A 62 17.26 -9.38 -19.36
N VAL A 63 16.79 -8.34 -18.65
CA VAL A 63 17.63 -7.16 -18.38
C VAL A 63 18.78 -7.50 -17.45
N PHE A 64 18.57 -8.30 -16.41
CA PHE A 64 19.61 -8.68 -15.45
C PHE A 64 20.68 -9.60 -16.06
N GLU A 65 20.34 -10.43 -17.03
CA GLU A 65 21.29 -11.29 -17.76
C GLU A 65 22.37 -10.48 -18.49
N HIS A 66 22.08 -9.24 -18.86
CA HIS A 66 23.03 -8.35 -19.53
C HIS A 66 23.76 -7.39 -18.59
N LEU A 67 23.53 -7.48 -17.28
CA LEU A 67 24.24 -6.70 -16.27
C LEU A 67 25.33 -7.53 -15.59
N PRO A 68 26.46 -6.92 -15.19
CA PRO A 68 27.44 -7.62 -14.36
C PRO A 68 26.80 -8.02 -13.03
N LEU A 69 27.22 -9.17 -12.47
CA LEU A 69 26.70 -9.73 -11.22
C LEU A 69 25.23 -10.19 -11.28
N THR A 70 24.76 -10.69 -12.43
CA THR A 70 23.38 -11.19 -12.65
C THR A 70 22.83 -12.02 -11.50
N LEU A 71 23.56 -13.05 -11.05
CA LEU A 71 23.08 -13.95 -9.99
C LEU A 71 22.81 -13.20 -8.67
N LEU A 72 23.68 -12.26 -8.31
CA LEU A 72 23.51 -11.44 -7.10
C LEU A 72 22.28 -10.53 -7.24
N LEU A 73 22.10 -9.88 -8.39
CA LEU A 73 20.95 -9.02 -8.67
C LEU A 73 19.63 -9.79 -8.58
N ILE A 74 19.57 -11.01 -9.14
CA ILE A 74 18.39 -11.87 -9.08
C ILE A 74 18.06 -12.24 -7.63
N ILE A 75 19.05 -12.66 -6.84
CA ILE A 75 18.84 -13.03 -5.44
C ILE A 75 18.30 -11.84 -4.63
N VAL A 76 18.93 -10.67 -4.78
CA VAL A 76 18.50 -9.44 -4.09
C VAL A 76 17.10 -9.03 -4.54
N PHE A 77 16.81 -9.08 -5.84
CA PHE A 77 15.52 -8.72 -6.39
C PHE A 77 14.39 -9.61 -5.84
N LEU A 78 14.60 -10.93 -5.82
CA LEU A 78 13.65 -11.88 -5.25
C LEU A 78 13.45 -11.64 -3.75
N PHE A 79 14.52 -11.40 -2.99
CA PHE A 79 14.43 -11.10 -1.57
C PHE A 79 13.61 -9.83 -1.30
N VAL A 80 13.89 -8.74 -2.02
CA VAL A 80 13.17 -7.47 -1.92
C VAL A 80 11.70 -7.64 -2.32
N ALA A 81 11.43 -8.40 -3.39
CA ALA A 81 10.06 -8.70 -3.81
C ALA A 81 9.30 -9.48 -2.73
N CYS A 82 9.92 -10.49 -2.11
CA CYS A 82 9.33 -11.23 -1.00
C CYS A 82 9.01 -10.31 0.19
N VAL A 83 9.96 -9.50 0.64
CA VAL A 83 9.75 -8.56 1.76
C VAL A 83 8.61 -7.58 1.42
N SER A 84 8.60 -7.03 0.20
CA SER A 84 7.57 -6.10 -0.25
C SER A 84 6.18 -6.74 -0.22
N VAL A 85 6.03 -7.98 -0.69
CA VAL A 85 4.74 -8.69 -0.68
C VAL A 85 4.32 -8.99 0.76
N VAL A 86 5.23 -9.40 1.63
CA VAL A 86 4.93 -9.65 3.06
C VAL A 86 4.46 -8.37 3.75
N THR A 87 5.18 -7.25 3.57
CA THR A 87 4.79 -5.95 4.17
C THR A 87 3.45 -5.45 3.63
N ALA A 88 3.23 -5.55 2.31
CA ALA A 88 1.95 -5.17 1.71
C ALA A 88 0.79 -6.03 2.23
N SER A 89 1.00 -7.35 2.34
CA SER A 89 -0.02 -8.29 2.81
C SER A 89 -0.38 -8.08 4.29
N ASP A 90 0.60 -7.80 5.14
CA ASP A 90 0.34 -7.47 6.55
C ASP A 90 -0.52 -6.20 6.68
N SER A 91 -0.19 -5.14 5.95
CA SER A 91 -0.97 -3.90 5.98
C SER A 91 -2.40 -4.06 5.45
N ALA A 92 -2.60 -4.92 4.43
CA ALA A 92 -3.92 -5.20 3.86
C ALA A 92 -4.78 -6.03 4.81
N THR A 93 -4.22 -7.09 5.41
CA THR A 93 -4.94 -7.92 6.39
C THR A 93 -5.24 -7.17 7.68
N ASP A 94 -4.39 -6.22 8.09
CA ASP A 94 -4.67 -5.32 9.21
C ASP A 94 -5.88 -4.42 8.95
N ALA A 95 -5.96 -3.83 7.76
CA ALA A 95 -7.10 -3.02 7.36
C ALA A 95 -8.40 -3.85 7.31
N LEU A 96 -8.35 -5.06 6.74
CA LEU A 96 -9.50 -5.98 6.70
C LEU A 96 -9.95 -6.39 8.10
N ALA A 97 -9.02 -6.73 9.00
CA ALA A 97 -9.34 -7.09 10.38
C ALA A 97 -10.01 -5.92 11.12
N GLY A 98 -9.57 -4.69 10.87
CA GLY A 98 -10.18 -3.48 11.43
C GLY A 98 -11.59 -3.18 10.91
N LEU A 99 -11.94 -3.63 9.70
CA LEU A 99 -13.29 -3.49 9.16
C LEU A 99 -14.26 -4.54 9.72
N VAL A 100 -13.77 -5.75 10.00
CA VAL A 100 -14.57 -6.89 10.47
C VAL A 100 -14.79 -6.85 11.98
N LEU A 101 -13.76 -6.46 12.73
CA LEU A 101 -13.90 -6.19 14.15
C LEU A 101 -14.57 -4.83 14.29
N LYS A 102 -15.84 -4.82 14.70
CA LYS A 102 -16.54 -3.60 15.15
C LYS A 102 -15.62 -2.83 16.10
N GLU A 103 -15.53 -1.50 15.97
CA GLU A 103 -14.70 -0.60 16.78
C GLU A 103 -15.09 -0.59 18.28
N GLU A 104 -15.22 -1.74 18.92
CA GLU A 104 -15.26 -1.94 20.37
C GLU A 104 -13.85 -2.11 20.93
N SER A 105 -12.91 -1.45 20.27
CA SER A 105 -11.61 -1.14 20.79
C SER A 105 -11.39 0.29 20.39
N ALA A 106 -12.14 1.18 21.05
CA ALA A 106 -11.69 2.54 21.28
C ALA A 106 -10.19 2.44 21.56
N GLU A 107 -9.44 2.93 20.60
CA GLU A 107 -8.01 2.84 20.54
C GLU A 107 -7.51 3.68 21.70
N VAL A 108 -7.29 3.07 22.87
CA VAL A 108 -6.64 3.75 24.00
C VAL A 108 -5.30 4.23 23.46
N PRO A 109 -5.07 5.55 23.34
CA PRO A 109 -3.80 6.09 22.87
C PRO A 109 -2.72 5.70 23.89
N GLY A 110 -1.53 5.31 23.45
CA GLY A 110 -0.38 5.08 24.34
C GLY A 110 -0.06 3.62 24.72
N ILE A 111 -0.85 2.63 24.30
CA ILE A 111 -0.51 1.21 24.52
C ILE A 111 0.23 0.65 23.30
N ASP A 112 1.50 0.29 23.52
CA ASP A 112 2.39 -0.39 22.56
C ASP A 112 1.71 -1.59 21.88
N GLU A 113 1.94 -1.77 20.58
CA GLU A 113 1.35 -2.86 19.79
C GLU A 113 1.71 -4.25 20.37
N LYS A 114 2.90 -4.35 20.97
CA LYS A 114 3.38 -5.54 21.70
C LYS A 114 2.56 -5.84 22.96
N THR A 115 2.09 -4.81 23.66
CA THR A 115 1.26 -4.96 24.86
C THR A 115 -0.18 -5.37 24.49
N LYS A 116 -0.68 -4.90 23.34
CA LYS A 116 -1.98 -5.32 22.79
C LYS A 116 -1.97 -6.76 22.28
N ALA A 117 -0.87 -7.23 21.69
CA ALA A 117 -0.74 -8.62 21.20
C ALA A 117 -0.95 -9.69 22.29
N GLY A 118 -0.67 -9.37 23.57
CA GLY A 118 -0.88 -10.25 24.71
C GLY A 118 -2.33 -10.34 25.22
N THR A 119 -3.21 -9.42 24.82
CA THR A 119 -4.61 -9.38 25.25
C THR A 119 -5.51 -10.27 24.38
N GLU A 120 -6.64 -10.73 24.93
CA GLU A 120 -7.63 -11.53 24.20
C GLU A 120 -8.13 -10.83 22.92
N ALA A 121 -8.25 -9.50 22.95
CA ALA A 121 -8.59 -8.69 21.77
C ALA A 121 -7.49 -8.71 20.68
N GLY A 122 -6.22 -8.62 21.08
CA GLY A 122 -5.08 -8.70 20.15
C GLY A 122 -4.89 -10.09 19.55
N LYS A 123 -5.11 -11.15 20.33
CA LYS A 123 -5.12 -12.53 19.83
C LYS A 123 -6.24 -12.74 18.82
N LYS A 124 -7.45 -12.25 19.10
CA LYS A 124 -8.60 -12.30 18.16
C LYS A 124 -8.30 -11.57 16.85
N LYS A 125 -7.71 -10.36 16.92
CA LYS A 125 -7.29 -9.61 15.73
C LYS A 125 -6.25 -10.37 14.90
N THR A 126 -5.23 -10.93 15.56
CA THR A 126 -4.17 -11.72 14.89
C THR A 126 -4.74 -12.95 14.19
N TRP A 127 -5.67 -13.66 14.84
CA TRP A 127 -6.33 -14.82 14.25
C TRP A 127 -7.14 -14.45 12.99
N ILE A 128 -7.86 -13.33 13.03
CA ILE A 128 -8.60 -12.82 11.87
C ILE A 128 -7.65 -12.44 10.72
N LYS A 129 -6.52 -11.78 11.02
CA LYS A 129 -5.49 -11.49 10.00
C LYS A 129 -5.00 -12.77 9.32
N ILE A 130 -4.66 -13.80 10.10
CA ILE A 130 -4.19 -15.08 9.58
C ILE A 130 -5.26 -15.73 8.70
N MET A 131 -6.52 -15.72 9.13
CA MET A 131 -7.63 -16.30 8.38
C MET A 131 -7.82 -15.60 7.02
N PHE A 132 -7.85 -14.26 6.99
CA PHE A 132 -7.95 -13.51 5.73
C PHE A 132 -6.71 -13.69 4.85
N GLY A 133 -5.50 -13.69 5.44
CA GLY A 133 -4.26 -13.94 4.72
C GLY A 133 -4.24 -15.31 4.06
N ALA A 134 -4.70 -16.35 4.76
CA ALA A 134 -4.80 -17.70 4.22
C ALA A 134 -5.82 -17.79 3.07
N ILE A 135 -6.98 -17.15 3.20
CA ILE A 135 -8.01 -17.12 2.14
C ILE A 135 -7.49 -16.40 0.90
N ILE A 136 -6.88 -15.22 1.07
CA ILE A 136 -6.31 -14.45 -0.05
C ILE A 136 -5.19 -15.24 -0.70
N GLY A 137 -4.28 -15.83 0.08
CA GLY A 137 -3.19 -16.65 -0.44
C GLY A 137 -3.67 -17.87 -1.22
N ALA A 138 -4.66 -18.60 -0.68
CA ALA A 138 -5.26 -19.74 -1.39
C ALA A 138 -5.93 -19.30 -2.69
N ALA A 139 -6.70 -18.20 -2.67
CA ALA A 139 -7.31 -17.64 -3.86
C ALA A 139 -6.25 -17.22 -4.90
N SER A 140 -5.16 -16.57 -4.47
CA SER A 140 -4.05 -16.18 -5.36
C SER A 140 -3.41 -17.38 -6.04
N VAL A 141 -3.15 -18.48 -5.31
CA VAL A 141 -2.59 -19.71 -5.90
C VAL A 141 -3.55 -20.30 -6.94
N ILE A 142 -4.85 -20.38 -6.62
CA ILE A 142 -5.86 -20.88 -7.56
C ILE A 142 -5.86 -20.02 -8.83
N ILE A 143 -5.91 -18.69 -8.70
CA ILE A 143 -5.95 -17.79 -9.86
C ILE A 143 -4.72 -17.97 -10.76
N VAL A 144 -3.52 -18.01 -10.17
CA VAL A 144 -2.28 -18.18 -10.93
C VAL A 144 -2.26 -19.52 -11.68
N VAL A 145 -2.69 -20.61 -11.02
CA VAL A 145 -2.69 -21.94 -11.65
C VAL A 145 -3.67 -22.04 -12.83
N TYR A 146 -4.84 -21.39 -12.75
CA TYR A 146 -5.89 -21.56 -13.76
C TYR A 146 -5.96 -20.46 -14.82
N SER A 147 -5.54 -19.24 -14.48
CA SER A 147 -5.74 -18.05 -15.32
C SER A 147 -4.47 -17.25 -15.54
N ASP A 148 -3.34 -17.76 -15.04
CA ASP A 148 -2.06 -17.09 -15.08
C ASP A 148 -2.21 -15.64 -14.54
N VAL A 149 -1.36 -14.73 -14.97
CA VAL A 149 -1.37 -13.34 -14.51
C VAL A 149 -2.56 -12.59 -15.10
N SER A 150 -3.07 -13.03 -16.24
CA SER A 150 -4.27 -12.47 -16.85
C SER A 150 -5.48 -12.56 -15.91
N GLY A 151 -5.60 -13.64 -15.14
CA GLY A 151 -6.63 -13.78 -14.11
C GLY A 151 -6.55 -12.72 -13.02
N ILE A 152 -5.33 -12.41 -12.56
CA ILE A 152 -5.09 -11.36 -11.56
C ILE A 152 -5.54 -10.01 -12.12
N LYS A 153 -5.17 -9.68 -13.36
CA LYS A 153 -5.58 -8.42 -14.02
C LYS A 153 -7.10 -8.30 -14.14
N MET A 154 -7.78 -9.39 -14.49
CA MET A 154 -9.22 -9.41 -14.63
C MET A 154 -9.94 -9.17 -13.30
N ILE A 155 -9.51 -9.83 -12.22
CA ILE A 155 -10.09 -9.64 -10.88
C ILE A 155 -9.82 -8.23 -10.36
N SER A 156 -8.64 -7.67 -10.61
CA SER A 156 -8.34 -6.27 -10.27
C SER A 156 -9.28 -5.29 -10.99
N ASN A 157 -9.58 -5.52 -12.27
CA ASN A 157 -10.50 -4.67 -13.02
C ASN A 157 -11.95 -4.78 -12.49
N ILE A 158 -12.41 -6.00 -12.21
CA ILE A 158 -13.77 -6.24 -11.69
C ILE A 158 -13.93 -5.67 -10.28
N GLY A 159 -12.95 -5.88 -9.39
CA GLY A 159 -12.99 -5.36 -8.02
C GLY A 159 -12.76 -3.84 -7.94
N GLY A 160 -11.96 -3.29 -8.84
CA GLY A 160 -11.67 -1.85 -8.90
C GLY A 160 -12.88 -1.01 -9.31
N PHE A 161 -13.77 -1.54 -10.15
CA PHE A 161 -14.91 -0.78 -10.65
C PHE A 161 -15.93 -0.38 -9.55
N PRO A 162 -16.41 -1.28 -8.68
CA PRO A 162 -17.22 -0.88 -7.52
C PRO A 162 -16.45 0.00 -6.53
N ALA A 163 -15.17 -0.29 -6.30
CA ALA A 163 -14.33 0.50 -5.41
C ALA A 163 -14.21 1.96 -5.88
N LEU A 164 -14.12 2.19 -7.19
CA LEU A 164 -14.10 3.52 -7.78
C LEU A 164 -15.34 4.34 -7.41
N LEU A 165 -16.53 3.75 -7.39
CA LEU A 165 -17.76 4.46 -6.99
C LEU A 165 -17.68 4.90 -5.53
N VAL A 166 -17.18 4.02 -4.65
CA VAL A 166 -16.97 4.33 -3.24
C VAL A 166 -15.91 5.42 -3.07
N GLU A 167 -14.83 5.38 -3.84
CA GLU A 167 -13.78 6.40 -3.82
C GLU A 167 -14.30 7.77 -4.28
N ILE A 168 -15.12 7.85 -5.32
CA ILE A 168 -15.74 9.11 -5.76
C ILE A 168 -16.62 9.69 -4.65
N LEU A 169 -17.42 8.86 -3.99
CA LEU A 169 -18.25 9.30 -2.86
C LEU A 169 -17.39 9.76 -1.67
N ALA A 170 -16.30 9.07 -1.37
CA ALA A 170 -15.36 9.46 -0.34
C ALA A 170 -14.70 10.82 -0.65
N ILE A 171 -14.26 11.04 -1.90
CA ILE A 171 -13.72 12.32 -2.36
C ILE A 171 -14.77 13.43 -2.22
N ALA A 172 -16.01 13.19 -2.66
CA ALA A 172 -17.10 14.16 -2.50
C ALA A 172 -17.38 14.49 -1.01
N GLY A 173 -17.31 13.48 -0.13
CA GLY A 173 -17.40 13.65 1.31
C GLY A 173 -16.28 14.52 1.89
N VAL A 174 -15.03 14.24 1.52
CA VAL A 174 -13.87 15.05 1.95
C VAL A 174 -13.98 16.48 1.43
N LEU A 175 -14.35 16.70 0.18
CA LEU A 175 -14.55 18.05 -0.37
C LEU A 175 -15.66 18.81 0.35
N LYS A 176 -16.74 18.13 0.76
CA LYS A 176 -17.82 18.72 1.55
C LYS A 176 -17.33 19.14 2.95
N ILE A 177 -16.48 18.32 3.59
CA ILE A 177 -15.86 18.63 4.88
C ILE A 177 -14.90 19.82 4.74
N MET A 178 -14.03 19.81 3.72
CA MET A 178 -13.07 20.88 3.46
C MET A 178 -13.72 22.23 3.18
N LYS A 179 -14.95 22.26 2.65
CA LYS A 179 -15.69 23.51 2.42
C LYS A 179 -16.22 24.14 3.71
N ASN A 180 -16.57 23.34 4.71
CA ASN A 180 -17.10 23.81 6.01
C ASN A 180 -16.44 23.06 7.17
N PRO A 181 -15.12 23.21 7.37
CA PRO A 181 -14.39 22.43 8.37
C PRO A 181 -14.92 22.67 9.78
N GLN A 182 -15.28 23.91 10.11
CA GLN A 182 -15.81 24.30 11.43
C GLN A 182 -17.14 23.62 11.81
N LYS A 183 -17.93 23.18 10.82
CA LYS A 183 -19.22 22.49 11.06
C LYS A 183 -19.03 21.02 11.42
N TYR A 184 -17.96 20.41 10.92
CA TYR A 184 -17.68 18.97 11.05
C TYR A 184 -16.52 18.70 12.01
N ASP A 185 -16.01 19.73 12.67
CA ASP A 185 -14.97 19.62 13.69
C ASP A 185 -15.59 19.24 15.04
N GLU A 186 -15.44 17.96 15.40
CA GLU A 186 -15.84 17.42 16.71
C GLU A 186 -14.78 17.67 17.80
N PHE A 187 -13.53 18.00 17.45
CA PHE A 187 -12.40 18.11 18.38
C PHE A 187 -11.89 19.55 18.48
N LYS A 188 -12.80 20.49 18.73
CA LYS A 188 -12.49 21.92 18.89
C LYS A 188 -11.49 22.22 20.01
N GLU A 189 -11.37 21.31 20.98
CA GLU A 189 -10.47 21.44 22.14
C GLU A 189 -9.00 21.16 21.81
N ASP A 190 -8.70 20.54 20.67
CA ASP A 190 -7.34 20.21 20.24
C ASP A 190 -6.63 21.40 19.54
N TYR A 191 -7.25 22.58 19.49
CA TYR A 191 -6.70 23.79 18.86
C TYR A 191 -6.47 24.93 19.85
N ASP A 192 -5.47 25.77 19.61
CA ASP A 192 -5.26 27.01 20.34
C ASP A 192 -6.22 28.12 19.87
N GLU A 193 -6.22 29.26 20.58
CA GLU A 193 -7.05 30.43 20.22
C GLU A 193 -6.69 31.00 18.82
N ASN A 194 -5.54 30.61 18.26
CA ASN A 194 -5.07 31.00 16.93
C ASN A 194 -5.41 29.95 15.85
N GLY A 195 -6.12 28.86 16.20
CA GLY A 195 -6.48 27.78 15.28
C GLY A 195 -5.33 26.82 14.94
N GLN A 196 -4.20 26.88 15.65
CA GLN A 196 -3.11 25.93 15.52
C GLN A 196 -3.36 24.71 16.41
N TYR A 197 -3.02 23.53 15.90
CA TYR A 197 -3.13 22.28 16.66
C TYR A 197 -2.27 22.36 17.93
N LYS A 198 -2.90 22.26 19.10
CA LYS A 198 -2.20 22.08 20.37
C LYS A 198 -1.81 20.60 20.47
N PRO A 199 -0.52 20.27 20.62
CA PRO A 199 -0.15 18.93 21.02
C PRO A 199 -0.53 18.75 22.50
N THR A 200 -1.80 18.46 22.76
CA THR A 200 -2.20 17.95 24.07
C THR A 200 -1.57 16.57 24.21
N ARG A 201 -0.56 16.48 25.07
CA ARG A 201 -0.03 15.20 25.54
C ARG A 201 -1.18 14.49 26.26
N ARG A 202 -1.93 13.67 25.54
CA ARG A 202 -2.83 12.70 26.15
C ARG A 202 -1.92 11.65 26.79
N GLU A 203 -1.67 11.82 28.10
CA GLU A 203 -1.06 10.81 28.96
C GLU A 203 -1.93 9.56 29.04
#